data_AF-A0A850TF94-F1
#
_entry.id   AF-A0A850TF94-F1
#
_cell.length_a   1.000
_cell.length_b   1.000
_cell.length_c   1.000
_cell.angle_alpha   90.00
_cell.angle_beta   90.00
_cell.angle_gamma   90.00
#
_symmetry.space_group_name_H-M   'P 1'
#
loop_
_entity.id
_entity.type
_entity.pdbx_description
1 polymer ?
#
loop_
_entity_poly.entity_id
_entity_poly.type
_entity_poly.pdbx_seq_one_letter_code
_entity_poly.pdbx_strand_id
1 'polypeptide(L)'
;RWQVYPLHSRVTLEEQSNVFLTTVPGYRKVILSTNIAESSVTVPDVKYGKINCFVIILDYFFFLIAVIDFCLTRTLVCDKETNYQSLRLCWASKMNWKVTITLSSFQRCPLGTTVLKIKKLDMGGPKALLATALSPPSVGDIERTILQLKELGALTTCVQREENPYDGELTFLGRILAQLPVDLHLGKLIVLGHVFGCLEECLIIAAALSLRNFFAVPFKQHVDGYRNKLFFAGNSKSDCIAIVNAFK
;
A
#
# COMPACT_ATOMS: atom_id res chain seq x y z
N ARG A 1 10.91 -33.07 -1.45
CA ARG A 1 10.16 -32.50 -0.31
C ARG A 1 10.21 -30.97 -0.42
N TRP A 2 9.26 -30.24 0.19
CA TRP A 2 9.12 -28.79 0.00
C TRP A 2 9.18 -28.07 1.34
N GLN A 3 9.88 -26.93 1.40
CA GLN A 3 9.83 -25.97 2.50
C GLN A 3 9.13 -24.71 2.00
N VAL A 4 8.00 -24.36 2.60
CA VAL A 4 7.14 -23.26 2.17
C VAL A 4 7.29 -22.08 3.14
N TYR A 5 7.59 -20.90 2.62
CA TYR A 5 7.76 -19.66 3.38
C TYR A 5 6.78 -18.59 2.90
N PRO A 6 5.89 -18.06 3.76
CA PRO A 6 5.02 -16.95 3.40
C PRO A 6 5.77 -15.61 3.46
N LEU A 7 5.61 -14.77 2.44
CA LEU A 7 6.15 -13.42 2.37
C LEU A 7 4.99 -12.43 2.14
N HIS A 8 4.51 -11.83 3.23
CA HIS A 8 3.37 -10.92 3.20
C HIS A 8 3.56 -9.79 4.22
N SER A 9 3.02 -8.60 3.93
CA SER A 9 3.03 -7.42 4.80
C SER A 9 2.29 -7.58 6.12
N ARG A 10 1.85 -8.78 6.49
CA ARG A 10 1.18 -9.11 7.76
C ARG A 10 1.98 -10.13 8.58
N VAL A 11 2.89 -10.86 7.93
CA VAL A 11 3.83 -11.79 8.56
C VAL A 11 4.94 -10.99 9.26
N THR A 12 5.38 -11.44 10.44
CA THR A 12 6.39 -10.75 11.25
C THR A 12 7.72 -10.59 10.50
N LEU A 13 8.53 -9.59 10.86
CA LEU A 13 9.82 -9.38 10.19
C LEU A 13 10.73 -10.60 10.36
N GLU A 14 10.75 -11.21 11.55
CA GLU A 14 11.52 -12.42 11.86
C GLU A 14 11.10 -13.60 10.96
N GLU A 15 9.79 -13.83 10.79
CA GLU A 15 9.29 -14.86 9.88
C GLU A 15 9.60 -14.56 8.41
N GLN A 16 9.55 -13.29 7.99
CA GLN A 16 9.96 -12.89 6.65
C GLN A 16 11.46 -13.13 6.44
N SER A 17 12.29 -12.90 7.47
CA SER A 17 13.73 -13.14 7.41
C SER A 17 14.08 -14.62 7.19
N ASN A 18 13.19 -15.56 7.55
CA ASN A 18 13.39 -16.98 7.27
C ASN A 18 13.44 -17.30 5.77
N VAL A 19 12.88 -16.42 4.92
CA VAL A 19 13.00 -16.52 3.46
C VAL A 19 14.46 -16.41 3.01
N PHE A 20 15.34 -15.77 3.79
CA PHE A 20 16.77 -15.64 3.47
C PHE A 20 17.63 -16.79 4.01
N LEU A 21 17.11 -17.63 4.90
CA LEU A 21 17.88 -18.75 5.46
C LEU A 21 18.11 -19.85 4.42
N THR A 22 19.26 -20.53 4.48
CA THR A 22 19.58 -21.61 3.54
C THR A 22 18.61 -22.78 3.68
N THR A 23 18.20 -23.39 2.57
CA THR A 23 17.31 -24.56 2.60
C THR A 23 18.01 -25.80 3.11
N VAL A 24 17.25 -26.65 3.79
CA VAL A 24 17.72 -27.97 4.22
C VAL A 24 18.06 -28.83 2.98
N PRO A 25 19.20 -29.54 2.96
CA PRO A 25 19.55 -30.43 1.86
C PRO A 25 18.43 -31.43 1.53
N GLY A 26 18.10 -31.60 0.26
CA GLY A 26 17.01 -32.50 -0.19
C GLY A 26 15.59 -31.89 -0.17
N TYR A 27 15.43 -30.65 0.30
CA TYR A 27 14.18 -29.90 0.23
C TYR A 27 14.27 -28.78 -0.83
N ARG A 28 13.15 -28.51 -1.52
CA ARG A 28 13.00 -27.37 -2.42
C ARG A 28 12.37 -26.21 -1.68
N LYS A 29 12.89 -24.99 -1.87
CA LYS A 29 12.30 -23.77 -1.30
C LYS A 29 11.10 -23.35 -2.13
N VAL A 30 10.00 -23.02 -1.47
CA VAL A 30 8.84 -22.37 -2.07
C VAL A 30 8.54 -21.13 -1.26
N ILE A 31 8.52 -19.98 -1.90
CA ILE A 31 8.18 -18.70 -1.27
C ILE A 31 6.82 -18.29 -1.82
N LEU A 32 5.83 -18.12 -0.96
CA LEU A 32 4.50 -17.61 -1.32
C LEU A 32 4.47 -16.12 -0.98
N SER A 33 4.61 -15.26 -1.96
CA SER A 33 4.72 -13.80 -1.78
C SER A 33 3.51 -13.05 -2.33
N THR A 34 3.30 -11.80 -1.93
CA THR A 34 2.55 -10.81 -2.74
C THR A 34 3.53 -10.00 -3.60
N ASN A 35 3.06 -8.90 -4.21
CA ASN A 35 3.88 -7.87 -4.87
C ASN A 35 5.07 -7.33 -4.04
N ILE A 36 5.17 -7.64 -2.74
CA ILE A 36 6.33 -7.29 -1.89
C ILE A 36 7.65 -7.85 -2.43
N ALA A 37 7.62 -9.04 -3.05
CA ALA A 37 8.81 -9.61 -3.69
C ALA A 37 9.23 -8.89 -4.99
N GLU A 38 8.35 -8.10 -5.60
CA GLU A 38 8.67 -7.39 -6.85
C GLU A 38 9.56 -6.16 -6.59
N SER A 39 9.25 -5.40 -5.54
CA SER A 39 9.84 -4.06 -5.35
C SER A 39 10.61 -3.88 -4.05
N SER A 40 10.38 -4.73 -3.02
CA SER A 40 10.82 -4.43 -1.65
C SER A 40 11.80 -5.44 -1.05
N VAL A 41 11.96 -6.63 -1.64
CA VAL A 41 12.76 -7.72 -1.05
C VAL A 41 13.65 -8.37 -2.10
N THR A 42 14.97 -8.18 -1.98
CA THR A 42 15.96 -8.89 -2.80
C THR A 42 16.40 -10.16 -2.09
N VAL A 43 15.96 -11.34 -2.56
CA VAL A 43 16.40 -12.63 -1.99
C VAL A 43 17.80 -12.95 -2.54
N PRO A 44 18.86 -12.97 -1.71
CA PRO A 44 20.26 -12.97 -2.17
C PRO A 44 20.75 -14.31 -2.73
N ASP A 45 19.93 -15.37 -2.70
CA ASP A 45 20.33 -16.74 -3.05
C ASP A 45 19.66 -17.32 -4.31
N VAL A 46 19.28 -16.48 -5.27
CA VAL A 46 18.93 -16.96 -6.63
C VAL A 46 20.22 -17.21 -7.44
N LYS A 47 21.13 -18.02 -6.92
CA LYS A 47 22.26 -18.54 -7.70
C LYS A 47 21.84 -19.80 -8.43
N TYR A 48 21.65 -19.65 -9.75
CA TYR A 48 21.51 -20.74 -10.70
C TYR A 48 22.76 -21.64 -10.64
N GLY A 49 22.68 -22.68 -9.81
CA GLY A 49 23.77 -23.61 -9.62
C GLY A 49 23.41 -24.83 -8.79
N LYS A 50 22.56 -24.68 -7.75
CA LYS A 50 22.13 -25.85 -6.93
C LYS A 50 20.92 -25.65 -6.01
N ILE A 51 20.11 -24.60 -6.19
CA ILE A 51 18.92 -24.37 -5.33
C ILE A 51 17.69 -24.18 -6.20
N ASN A 52 16.79 -25.17 -6.19
CA ASN A 52 15.46 -25.06 -6.79
C ASN A 52 14.57 -24.23 -5.86
N CYS A 53 14.61 -22.91 -6.01
CA CYS A 53 13.71 -21.98 -5.31
C CYS A 53 12.57 -21.57 -6.24
N PHE A 54 11.33 -21.78 -5.82
CA PHE A 54 10.13 -21.27 -6.50
C PHE A 54 9.57 -20.09 -5.72
N VAL A 55 9.29 -18.98 -6.40
CA VAL A 55 8.56 -17.84 -5.82
C VAL A 55 7.21 -17.76 -6.51
N ILE A 56 6.13 -17.91 -5.74
CA ILE A 56 4.76 -17.79 -6.22
C ILE A 56 4.23 -16.44 -5.72
N ILE A 57 3.94 -15.53 -6.63
CA ILE A 57 3.36 -14.23 -6.30
C ILE A 57 1.84 -14.34 -6.40
N LEU A 58 1.14 -14.10 -5.29
CA LEU A 58 -0.31 -14.05 -5.18
C LEU A 58 -0.74 -12.59 -5.22
N ASP A 59 -1.33 -12.16 -6.34
CA ASP A 59 -1.87 -10.82 -6.50
C ASP A 59 -3.36 -10.81 -6.13
N TYR A 60 -3.72 -10.11 -5.06
CA TYR A 60 -5.09 -10.06 -4.54
C TYR A 60 -6.01 -9.08 -5.29
N PHE A 61 -5.47 -8.25 -6.18
CA PHE A 61 -6.23 -7.20 -6.86
C PHE A 61 -7.12 -7.74 -7.99
N PHE A 62 -6.82 -8.93 -8.49
CA PHE A 62 -7.68 -9.70 -9.39
C PHE A 62 -8.06 -10.98 -8.65
N PHE A 63 -9.33 -11.34 -8.62
CA PHE A 63 -9.85 -12.62 -8.09
C PHE A 63 -9.43 -13.82 -8.98
N LEU A 64 -8.14 -13.90 -9.33
CA LEU A 64 -7.53 -14.89 -10.18
C LEU A 64 -6.23 -15.32 -9.51
N ILE A 65 -6.08 -16.62 -9.23
CA ILE A 65 -4.77 -17.19 -8.87
C ILE A 65 -3.93 -17.09 -10.14
N ALA A 66 -3.25 -15.96 -10.33
CA ALA A 66 -2.19 -15.84 -11.30
C ALA A 66 -0.98 -16.56 -10.68
N VAL A 67 -0.73 -17.81 -11.08
CA VAL A 67 0.63 -18.33 -11.00
C VAL A 67 1.42 -17.49 -11.98
N ILE A 68 2.11 -16.47 -11.47
CA ILE A 68 2.97 -15.65 -12.30
C ILE A 68 4.18 -16.53 -12.65
N ASP A 69 4.10 -17.26 -13.77
CA ASP A 69 5.19 -18.00 -14.44
C ASP A 69 6.23 -17.02 -15.02
N PHE A 70 6.74 -16.07 -14.23
CA PHE A 70 7.60 -14.98 -14.70
C PHE A 70 9.02 -15.42 -15.06
N CYS A 71 9.29 -16.71 -15.09
CA CYS A 71 10.62 -17.25 -15.33
C CYS A 71 10.68 -18.30 -16.43
N LEU A 72 9.57 -18.72 -17.03
CA LEU A 72 9.58 -19.74 -18.09
C LEU A 72 9.06 -19.16 -19.42
N THR A 73 9.96 -18.95 -20.37
CA THR A 73 9.60 -18.61 -21.75
C THR A 73 9.51 -19.89 -22.57
N ARG A 74 8.43 -20.07 -23.33
CA ARG A 74 8.30 -21.14 -24.31
C ARG A 74 9.12 -20.79 -25.54
N THR A 75 10.18 -21.54 -25.77
CA THR A 75 11.05 -21.39 -26.93
C THR A 75 10.84 -22.58 -27.84
N LEU A 76 10.45 -22.33 -29.08
CA LEU A 76 10.36 -23.37 -30.09
C LEU A 76 11.79 -23.76 -30.47
N VAL A 77 12.15 -25.02 -30.22
CA VAL A 77 13.45 -25.57 -30.61
C VAL A 77 13.21 -26.60 -31.70
N CYS A 78 13.82 -26.36 -32.85
CA CYS A 78 13.83 -27.29 -33.97
C CYS A 78 15.14 -28.07 -33.93
N ASP A 79 15.04 -29.39 -33.87
CA ASP A 79 16.21 -30.25 -33.98
C ASP A 79 16.72 -30.24 -35.43
N LYS A 80 18.03 -30.00 -35.61
CA LYS A 80 18.62 -29.72 -36.93
C LYS A 80 18.77 -30.96 -37.80
N GLU A 81 18.83 -32.15 -37.20
CA GLU A 81 18.97 -33.41 -37.93
C GLU A 81 17.62 -34.04 -38.27
N THR A 82 16.63 -33.90 -37.38
CA THR A 82 15.33 -34.57 -37.53
C THR A 82 14.20 -33.63 -37.98
N ASN A 83 14.45 -32.31 -38.07
CA ASN A 83 13.46 -31.26 -38.31
C ASN A 83 12.25 -31.30 -37.35
N TYR A 84 12.39 -32.00 -36.22
CA TYR A 84 11.33 -32.13 -35.25
C TYR A 84 11.24 -30.85 -34.42
N GLN A 85 10.05 -30.25 -34.40
CA GLN A 85 9.78 -29.06 -33.61
C GLN A 85 9.27 -29.45 -32.23
N SER A 86 9.97 -29.00 -31.19
CA SER A 86 9.58 -29.20 -29.80
C SER A 86 9.52 -27.87 -29.06
N LEU A 87 8.51 -27.71 -28.22
CA LEU A 87 8.37 -26.53 -27.38
C LEU A 87 9.14 -26.76 -26.07
N ARG A 88 10.23 -26.02 -25.85
CA ARG A 88 11.03 -26.11 -24.62
C ARG A 88 10.74 -24.93 -23.70
N LEU A 89 10.46 -25.22 -22.44
CA LEU A 89 10.37 -24.22 -21.38
C LEU A 89 11.80 -23.84 -20.96
N CYS A 90 12.18 -22.60 -21.20
CA CYS A 90 13.51 -22.06 -20.89
C CYS A 90 13.41 -20.95 -19.84
N TRP A 91 14.44 -20.83 -19.00
CA TRP A 91 14.52 -19.75 -18.01
C TRP A 91 14.69 -18.41 -18.72
N ALA A 92 13.79 -17.45 -18.48
CA ALA A 92 13.86 -16.11 -19.07
C ALA A 92 15.09 -15.35 -18.51
N SER A 93 16.20 -15.33 -19.25
CA SER A 93 17.35 -14.53 -18.85
C SER A 93 17.18 -13.07 -19.30
N LYS A 94 17.10 -12.19 -18.31
CA LYS A 94 17.59 -10.80 -18.30
C LYS A 94 17.12 -9.75 -19.32
N MET A 95 16.24 -10.01 -20.31
CA MET A 95 15.92 -8.98 -21.34
C MET A 95 14.45 -8.64 -21.60
N ASN A 96 13.45 -9.30 -21.02
CA ASN A 96 12.04 -8.94 -21.25
C ASN A 96 11.33 -8.44 -19.98
N TRP A 97 11.96 -7.49 -19.28
CA TRP A 97 11.30 -6.70 -18.24
C TRP A 97 10.39 -5.66 -18.90
N LYS A 98 9.25 -6.08 -19.47
CA LYS A 98 8.17 -5.12 -19.68
C LYS A 98 7.46 -4.95 -18.34
N VAL A 99 8.06 -4.17 -17.45
CA VAL A 99 7.31 -3.47 -16.42
C VAL A 99 6.36 -2.57 -17.20
N THR A 100 5.12 -3.01 -17.40
CA THR A 100 4.04 -2.12 -17.78
C THR A 100 4.02 -1.08 -16.68
N ILE A 101 4.58 0.11 -16.96
CA ILE A 101 4.62 1.24 -16.05
C ILE A 101 3.21 1.39 -15.51
N THR A 102 3.03 1.03 -14.23
CA THR A 102 1.73 1.08 -13.61
C THR A 102 1.29 2.55 -13.69
N LEU A 103 0.14 2.79 -14.35
CA LEU A 103 -0.46 4.11 -14.62
C LEU A 103 -0.13 5.14 -13.53
N SER A 104 0.49 6.26 -13.92
CA SER A 104 1.07 7.28 -13.03
C SER A 104 0.30 7.49 -11.71
N SER A 105 1.02 7.53 -10.58
CA SER A 105 0.47 7.70 -9.22
C SER A 105 -0.49 8.88 -9.06
N PHE A 106 -0.39 9.92 -9.89
CA PHE A 106 -1.26 11.10 -9.84
C PHE A 106 -2.74 10.82 -10.12
N GLN A 107 -3.06 9.75 -10.86
CA GLN A 107 -4.45 9.30 -11.07
C GLN A 107 -4.98 8.39 -9.96
N ARG A 108 -4.12 7.96 -9.03
CA ARG A 108 -4.46 6.99 -7.97
C ARG A 108 -4.31 7.55 -6.55
N CYS A 109 -3.81 8.77 -6.40
CA CYS A 109 -3.58 9.41 -5.09
C CYS A 109 -4.71 10.39 -4.74
N PRO A 110 -5.15 10.43 -3.47
CA PRO A 110 -6.13 11.42 -3.01
C PRO A 110 -5.58 12.84 -3.18
N LEU A 111 -6.31 13.68 -3.92
CA LEU A 111 -5.87 15.04 -4.28
C LEU A 111 -5.99 16.06 -3.12
N GLY A 112 -6.62 15.67 -2.01
CA GLY A 112 -7.01 16.60 -0.94
C GLY A 112 -5.84 17.41 -0.36
N THR A 113 -4.74 16.75 0.01
CA THR A 113 -3.54 17.44 0.52
C THR A 113 -2.93 18.39 -0.51
N THR A 114 -3.01 18.04 -1.80
CA THR A 114 -2.50 18.87 -2.90
C THR A 114 -3.35 20.12 -3.06
N VAL A 115 -4.68 19.98 -3.06
CA VAL A 115 -5.62 21.11 -3.14
C VAL A 115 -5.43 22.08 -1.96
N LEU A 116 -5.27 21.57 -0.74
CA LEU A 116 -5.00 22.42 0.44
C LEU A 116 -3.67 23.17 0.33
N LYS A 117 -2.62 22.54 -0.21
CA LYS A 117 -1.32 23.21 -0.45
C LYS A 117 -1.43 24.29 -1.52
N ILE A 118 -2.16 24.03 -2.61
CA ILE A 118 -2.44 25.02 -3.67
C ILE A 118 -3.10 26.26 -3.07
N LYS A 119 -4.14 26.05 -2.25
CA LYS A 119 -4.85 27.14 -1.56
C LYS A 119 -3.99 27.86 -0.53
N LYS A 120 -3.16 27.15 0.21
CA LYS A 120 -2.24 27.75 1.19
C LYS A 120 -1.19 28.66 0.52
N LEU A 121 -0.76 28.30 -0.69
CA LEU A 121 0.24 29.04 -1.47
C LEU A 121 -0.36 30.12 -2.38
N ASP A 122 -1.69 30.32 -2.34
CA ASP A 122 -2.43 31.29 -3.17
C ASP A 122 -2.14 31.18 -4.67
N MET A 123 -1.96 29.95 -5.18
CA MET A 123 -1.66 29.70 -6.59
C MET A 123 -2.91 29.70 -7.50
N GLY A 124 -3.99 30.33 -7.06
CA GLY A 124 -5.27 30.39 -7.78
C GLY A 124 -6.18 29.16 -7.61
N GLY A 125 -7.11 28.99 -8.56
CA GLY A 125 -8.14 27.96 -8.53
C GLY A 125 -7.57 26.55 -8.74
N PRO A 126 -7.94 25.53 -7.92
CA PRO A 126 -7.38 24.18 -8.01
C PRO A 126 -7.56 23.54 -9.39
N LYS A 127 -8.70 23.79 -10.04
CA LYS A 127 -9.02 23.26 -11.38
C LYS A 127 -8.06 23.78 -12.45
N ALA A 128 -7.77 25.08 -12.45
CA ALA A 128 -6.88 25.70 -13.45
C ALA A 128 -5.44 25.22 -13.28
N LEU A 129 -4.95 25.15 -12.04
CA LEU A 129 -3.58 24.72 -11.76
C LEU A 129 -3.40 23.22 -12.07
N LEU A 130 -4.31 22.35 -11.63
CA LEU A 130 -4.20 20.90 -11.86
C LEU A 130 -4.32 20.53 -13.34
N ALA A 131 -4.98 21.36 -14.17
CA ALA A 131 -5.03 21.18 -15.61
C ALA A 131 -3.66 21.36 -16.29
N THR A 132 -2.73 22.10 -15.66
CA THR A 132 -1.35 22.30 -16.18
C THR A 132 -0.36 21.20 -15.78
N ALA A 133 -0.78 20.21 -14.99
CA ALA A 133 0.08 19.12 -14.55
C ALA A 133 0.48 18.19 -15.71
N LEU A 134 1.63 17.50 -15.59
CA LEU A 134 2.13 16.55 -16.61
C LEU A 134 1.11 15.44 -16.95
N SER A 135 0.38 14.97 -15.95
CA SER A 135 -0.77 14.09 -16.11
C SER A 135 -1.96 14.66 -15.31
N PRO A 136 -2.84 15.44 -15.93
CA PRO A 136 -3.92 16.11 -15.21
C PRO A 136 -4.94 15.09 -14.69
N PRO A 137 -5.45 15.26 -13.46
CA PRO A 137 -6.55 14.44 -12.94
C PRO A 137 -7.86 14.77 -13.66
N SER A 138 -8.84 13.87 -13.57
CA SER A 138 -10.15 14.13 -14.16
C SER A 138 -10.86 15.27 -13.42
N VAL A 139 -11.65 16.06 -14.14
CA VAL A 139 -12.40 17.18 -13.54
C VAL A 139 -13.33 16.68 -12.43
N GLY A 140 -13.99 15.53 -12.62
CA GLY A 140 -14.85 14.93 -11.60
C GLY A 140 -14.09 14.51 -10.33
N ASP A 141 -12.81 14.12 -10.42
CA ASP A 141 -11.99 13.83 -9.23
C ASP A 141 -11.67 15.09 -8.44
N ILE A 142 -11.37 16.19 -9.14
CA ILE A 142 -11.13 17.50 -8.52
C ILE A 142 -12.39 17.96 -7.79
N GLU A 143 -13.55 17.91 -8.45
CA GLU A 143 -14.83 18.36 -7.88
C GLU A 143 -15.21 17.52 -6.65
N ARG A 144 -15.09 16.18 -6.73
CA ARG A 144 -15.30 15.30 -5.57
C ARG A 144 -14.35 15.59 -4.42
N THR A 145 -13.08 15.87 -4.72
CA THR A 145 -12.08 16.23 -3.70
C THR A 145 -12.46 17.53 -2.99
N ILE A 146 -12.92 18.54 -3.73
CA ILE A 146 -13.33 19.83 -3.15
C ILE A 146 -14.55 19.65 -2.25
N LEU A 147 -15.53 18.84 -2.67
CA LEU A 147 -16.69 18.49 -1.84
C LEU A 147 -16.25 17.80 -0.53
N GLN A 148 -15.38 16.79 -0.62
CA GLN A 148 -14.85 16.10 0.57
C GLN A 148 -14.10 17.06 1.51
N LEU A 149 -13.34 18.01 0.98
CA LEU A 149 -12.64 19.01 1.78
C LEU A 149 -13.60 19.99 2.48
N LYS A 150 -14.73 20.30 1.86
CA LYS A 150 -15.80 21.10 2.49
C LYS A 150 -16.49 20.31 3.60
N GLU A 151 -16.84 19.05 3.35
CA GLU A 151 -17.43 18.15 4.37
C GLU A 151 -16.47 17.93 5.56
N LEU A 152 -15.17 17.83 5.30
CA LEU A 152 -14.13 17.77 6.32
C LEU A 152 -14.04 19.07 7.15
N GLY A 153 -14.54 20.20 6.62
CA GLY A 153 -14.41 21.53 7.21
C GLY A 153 -13.04 22.18 6.92
N ALA A 154 -12.28 21.65 5.96
CA ALA A 154 -10.99 22.19 5.54
C ALA A 154 -11.13 23.36 4.55
N LEU A 155 -12.22 23.39 3.80
CA LEU A 155 -12.62 24.49 2.90
C LEU A 155 -14.00 25.03 3.29
N THR A 156 -14.23 26.31 3.07
CA THR A 156 -15.56 26.93 3.17
C THR A 156 -16.42 26.56 1.96
N THR A 157 -17.75 26.66 2.11
CA THR A 157 -18.71 26.50 1.00
C THR A 157 -18.77 27.73 0.10
N CYS A 158 -18.36 28.90 0.61
CA CYS A 158 -18.39 30.17 -0.09
C CYS A 158 -16.99 30.67 -0.46
N VAL A 159 -16.89 31.39 -1.56
CA VAL A 159 -15.72 32.21 -1.94
C VAL A 159 -16.21 33.65 -2.04
N GLN A 160 -15.57 34.59 -1.35
CA GLN A 160 -15.98 36.00 -1.35
C GLN A 160 -17.47 36.22 -1.01
N ARG A 161 -18.03 35.36 -0.14
CA ARG A 161 -19.45 35.31 0.29
C ARG A 161 -20.45 34.76 -0.73
N GLU A 162 -20.02 34.35 -1.91
CA GLU A 162 -20.85 33.62 -2.86
C GLU A 162 -20.62 32.12 -2.74
N GLU A 163 -21.70 31.33 -2.75
CA GLU A 163 -21.58 29.87 -2.77
C GLU A 163 -20.99 29.42 -4.09
N ASN A 164 -19.88 28.67 -4.02
CA ASN A 164 -19.25 28.12 -5.20
C ASN A 164 -19.09 26.62 -5.00
N PRO A 165 -19.77 25.74 -5.77
CA PRO A 165 -19.65 24.30 -5.58
C PRO A 165 -18.24 23.79 -5.93
N TYR A 166 -17.56 24.46 -6.88
CA TYR A 166 -16.29 24.05 -7.45
C TYR A 166 -15.06 24.66 -6.79
N ASP A 167 -15.24 25.51 -5.77
CA ASP A 167 -14.12 26.11 -5.03
C ASP A 167 -14.49 26.46 -3.58
N GLY A 168 -13.51 26.85 -2.77
CA GLY A 168 -13.70 27.28 -1.38
C GLY A 168 -12.48 28.02 -0.82
N GLU A 169 -12.70 28.81 0.23
CA GLU A 169 -11.63 29.47 0.99
C GLU A 169 -11.06 28.54 2.07
N LEU A 170 -9.78 28.71 2.38
CA LEU A 170 -9.08 27.87 3.33
C LEU A 170 -9.48 28.22 4.78
N THR A 171 -10.06 27.26 5.49
CA THR A 171 -10.44 27.42 6.91
C THR A 171 -9.22 27.34 7.82
N PHE A 172 -9.38 27.69 9.11
CA PHE A 172 -8.34 27.46 10.12
C PHE A 172 -7.93 25.99 10.19
N LEU A 173 -8.91 25.07 10.24
CA LEU A 173 -8.67 23.63 10.19
C LEU A 173 -7.90 23.25 8.92
N GLY A 174 -8.30 23.76 7.75
CA GLY A 174 -7.60 23.52 6.49
C GLY A 174 -6.14 23.98 6.50
N ARG A 175 -5.83 25.11 7.13
CA ARG A 175 -4.45 25.61 7.28
C ARG A 175 -3.56 24.69 8.12
N ILE A 176 -4.13 24.09 9.18
CA ILE A 176 -3.43 23.11 10.01
C ILE A 176 -3.26 21.79 9.25
N LEU A 177 -4.33 21.28 8.64
CA LEU A 177 -4.29 20.04 7.85
C LEU A 177 -3.27 20.12 6.69
N ALA A 178 -3.12 21.29 6.07
CA ALA A 178 -2.12 21.51 5.02
C ALA A 178 -0.66 21.39 5.49
N GLN A 179 -0.42 21.45 6.80
CA GLN A 179 0.92 21.37 7.41
C GLN A 179 1.25 19.98 7.94
N LEU A 180 0.24 19.18 8.27
CA LEU A 180 0.45 17.87 8.87
C LEU A 180 0.80 16.83 7.80
N PRO A 181 1.86 16.01 7.99
CA PRO A 181 2.25 14.96 7.06
C PRO A 181 1.43 13.67 7.27
N VAL A 182 0.11 13.80 7.44
CA VAL A 182 -0.81 12.67 7.65
C VAL A 182 -2.02 12.79 6.73
N ASP A 183 -2.78 11.71 6.59
CA ASP A 183 -4.07 11.75 5.90
C ASP A 183 -5.00 12.79 6.55
N LEU A 184 -5.85 13.44 5.76
CA LEU A 184 -6.70 14.54 6.21
C LEU A 184 -7.66 14.15 7.33
N HIS A 185 -8.18 12.91 7.31
CA HIS A 185 -9.07 12.42 8.35
C HIS A 185 -8.33 12.22 9.67
N LEU A 186 -7.10 11.69 9.60
CA LEU A 186 -6.23 11.51 10.76
C LEU A 186 -5.74 12.86 11.30
N GLY A 187 -5.43 13.82 10.41
CA GLY A 187 -5.11 15.18 10.79
C GLY A 187 -6.26 15.83 11.56
N LYS A 188 -7.50 15.64 11.10
CA LYS A 188 -8.70 16.15 11.79
C LYS A 188 -8.87 15.47 13.16
N LEU A 189 -8.63 14.16 13.26
CA LEU A 189 -8.64 13.44 14.54
C LEU A 189 -7.63 14.05 15.53
N ILE A 190 -6.40 14.32 15.10
CA ILE A 190 -5.35 14.92 15.94
C ILE A 190 -5.76 16.32 16.41
N VAL A 191 -6.26 17.16 15.50
CA VAL A 191 -6.71 18.52 15.84
C VAL A 191 -7.87 18.48 16.84
N LEU A 192 -8.85 17.60 16.63
CA LEU A 192 -9.95 17.41 17.58
C LEU A 192 -9.47 16.84 18.91
N GLY A 193 -8.52 15.91 18.91
CA GLY A 193 -7.89 15.37 20.12
C GLY A 193 -7.22 16.47 20.96
N HIS A 194 -6.57 17.44 20.31
CA HIS A 194 -6.05 18.63 20.99
C HIS A 194 -7.16 19.47 21.62
N VAL A 195 -8.25 19.73 20.89
CA VAL A 195 -9.40 20.52 21.37
C VAL A 195 -10.11 19.84 22.55
N PHE A 196 -10.25 18.52 22.53
CA PHE A 196 -10.94 17.76 23.57
C PHE A 196 -10.04 17.26 24.71
N GLY A 197 -8.73 17.54 24.67
CA GLY A 197 -7.79 17.16 25.73
C GLY A 197 -7.37 15.68 25.73
N CYS A 198 -7.58 14.95 24.63
CA CYS A 198 -7.17 13.54 24.43
C CYS A 198 -6.13 13.40 23.32
N LEU A 199 -5.19 14.36 23.25
CA LEU A 199 -4.20 14.45 22.17
C LEU A 199 -3.29 13.21 22.13
N GLU A 200 -2.85 12.70 23.27
CA GLU A 200 -1.94 11.56 23.36
C GLU A 200 -2.56 10.30 22.73
N GLU A 201 -3.78 9.95 23.12
CA GLU A 201 -4.51 8.81 22.56
C GLU A 201 -4.78 8.99 21.06
N CYS A 202 -5.17 10.19 20.64
CA CYS A 202 -5.39 10.48 19.21
C CYS A 202 -4.11 10.37 18.38
N LEU A 203 -2.94 10.75 18.91
CA LEU A 203 -1.66 10.58 18.24
C LEU A 203 -1.31 9.10 18.09
N ILE A 204 -1.51 8.29 19.15
CA ILE A 204 -1.29 6.84 19.11
C ILE A 204 -2.18 6.19 18.04
N ILE A 205 -3.47 6.52 18.03
CA ILE A 205 -4.43 6.01 17.05
C ILE A 205 -4.04 6.45 15.64
N ALA A 206 -3.73 7.73 15.43
CA ALA A 206 -3.35 8.26 14.12
C ALA A 206 -2.07 7.59 13.57
N ALA A 207 -1.06 7.41 14.43
CA ALA A 207 0.17 6.71 14.05
C ALA A 207 -0.09 5.25 13.67
N ALA A 208 -0.89 4.53 14.47
CA ALA A 208 -1.21 3.14 14.22
C ALA A 208 -2.08 2.90 12.97
N LEU A 209 -2.96 3.86 12.63
CA LEU A 209 -3.78 3.81 11.42
C LEU A 209 -3.01 4.27 10.17
N SER A 210 -2.03 5.17 10.33
CA SER A 210 -1.18 5.62 9.23
C SER A 210 -0.08 4.62 8.87
N LEU A 211 0.35 3.81 9.84
CA LEU A 211 1.40 2.81 9.69
C LEU A 211 0.82 1.39 9.66
N ARG A 212 1.71 0.42 9.50
CA ARG A 212 1.33 -1.00 9.58
C ARG A 212 0.81 -1.30 11.00
N ASN A 213 -0.32 -2.00 11.06
CA ASN A 213 -0.94 -2.42 12.32
C ASN A 213 0.07 -3.19 13.20
N PHE A 214 0.18 -2.77 14.46
CA PHE A 214 1.08 -3.35 15.46
C PHE A 214 0.71 -4.80 15.81
N PHE A 215 -0.57 -5.17 15.74
CA PHE A 215 -1.00 -6.54 15.99
C PHE A 215 -0.52 -7.48 14.88
N ALA A 216 0.58 -8.19 15.14
CA ALA A 216 1.06 -9.25 14.28
C ALA A 216 0.16 -10.49 14.40
N VAL A 217 -0.06 -11.16 13.27
CA VAL A 217 -0.76 -12.45 13.23
C VAL A 217 0.20 -13.45 12.60
N PRO A 218 0.94 -14.21 13.42
CA PRO A 218 1.91 -15.20 12.93
C PRO A 218 1.23 -16.26 12.06
N PHE A 219 2.01 -16.90 11.19
CA PHE A 219 1.47 -17.88 10.25
C PHE A 219 0.86 -19.06 11.01
N LYS A 220 -0.39 -19.43 10.66
CA LYS A 220 -1.22 -20.46 11.32
C LYS A 220 -1.68 -20.13 12.75
N GLN A 221 -1.38 -18.96 13.31
CA GLN A 221 -1.79 -18.56 14.66
C GLN A 221 -2.88 -17.46 14.64
N HIS A 222 -3.83 -17.57 13.71
CA HIS A 222 -4.90 -16.58 13.55
C HIS A 222 -5.77 -16.42 14.79
N VAL A 223 -6.08 -17.54 15.47
CA VAL A 223 -6.92 -17.53 16.68
C VAL A 223 -6.18 -16.87 17.84
N ASP A 224 -4.91 -17.18 18.03
CA ASP A 224 -4.11 -16.62 19.13
C ASP A 224 -3.84 -15.12 18.90
N GLY A 225 -3.52 -14.71 17.68
CA GLY A 225 -3.40 -13.29 17.32
C GLY A 225 -4.70 -12.52 17.57
N TYR A 226 -5.86 -13.11 17.25
CA TYR A 226 -7.15 -12.49 17.54
C TYR A 226 -7.47 -12.42 19.03
N ARG A 227 -7.17 -13.46 19.81
CA ARG A 227 -7.34 -13.47 21.27
C ARG A 227 -6.47 -12.43 21.96
N ASN A 228 -5.23 -12.26 21.53
CA ASN A 228 -4.35 -11.21 22.03
C ASN A 228 -4.91 -9.82 21.74
N LYS A 229 -5.40 -9.57 20.52
CA LYS A 229 -6.04 -8.29 20.19
C LYS A 229 -7.30 -8.03 21.04
N LEU A 230 -8.13 -9.06 21.26
CA LEU A 230 -9.30 -8.97 22.15
C LEU A 230 -8.93 -8.67 23.59
N PHE A 231 -7.83 -9.24 24.09
CA PHE A 231 -7.34 -8.95 25.44
C PHE A 231 -7.08 -7.46 25.63
N PHE A 232 -6.37 -6.81 24.70
CA PHE A 232 -6.13 -5.36 24.74
C PHE A 232 -7.41 -4.53 24.52
N ALA A 233 -8.35 -5.04 23.72
CA ALA A 233 -9.65 -4.41 23.56
C ALA A 233 -10.47 -4.39 24.86
N GLY A 234 -10.23 -5.35 25.76
CA GLY A 234 -11.02 -5.53 26.98
C GLY A 234 -12.50 -5.64 26.63
N ASN A 235 -13.33 -4.81 27.28
CA ASN A 235 -14.78 -4.76 27.00
C ASN A 235 -15.18 -3.59 26.07
N SER A 236 -14.22 -2.84 25.52
CA SER A 236 -14.48 -1.63 24.72
C SER A 236 -15.10 -1.94 23.35
N LYS A 237 -14.91 -3.16 22.85
CA LYS A 237 -15.29 -3.58 21.48
C LYS A 237 -14.75 -2.64 20.38
N SER A 238 -13.64 -1.95 20.66
CA SER A 238 -13.04 -0.97 19.76
C SER A 238 -11.58 -1.31 19.47
N ASP A 239 -11.26 -1.45 18.19
CA ASP A 239 -9.90 -1.65 17.71
C ASP A 239 -8.98 -0.47 18.04
N CYS A 240 -9.51 0.76 17.99
CA CYS A 240 -8.73 1.95 18.31
C CYS A 240 -8.36 1.99 19.80
N ILE A 241 -9.28 1.57 20.68
CA ILE A 241 -8.98 1.47 22.12
C ILE A 241 -8.03 0.31 22.39
N ALA A 242 -8.16 -0.81 21.69
CA ALA A 242 -7.19 -1.90 21.76
C ALA A 242 -5.78 -1.44 21.38
N ILE A 243 -5.65 -0.61 20.34
CA ILE A 243 -4.37 -0.01 19.93
C ILE A 243 -3.80 0.88 21.04
N VAL A 244 -4.60 1.78 21.62
CA VAL A 244 -4.15 2.66 22.70
C VAL A 244 -3.70 1.85 23.91
N ASN A 245 -4.47 0.86 24.32
CA ASN A 245 -4.17 0.00 25.46
C ASN A 245 -2.96 -0.90 25.23
N ALA A 246 -2.66 -1.26 23.98
CA ALA A 246 -1.48 -2.05 23.63
C ALA A 246 -0.21 -1.20 23.56
N PHE A 247 -0.35 0.10 23.29
CA PHE A 247 0.78 1.04 23.24
C PHE A 247 1.20 1.52 24.64
N LYS A 248 0.22 1.76 25.52
CA LYS A 248 0.43 2.12 26.92
C LYS A 248 0.94 0.94 27.73
#